data_AF-A0A5P0ZTI9-F1
#
_entry.id   AF-A0A5P0ZTI9-F1
#
_cell.length_a   1.000
_cell.length_b   1.000
_cell.length_c   1.000
_cell.angle_alpha   90.00
_cell.angle_beta   90.00
_cell.angle_gamma   90.00
#
_symmetry.space_group_name_H-M   'P 1'
#
loop_
_entity.id
_entity.type
_entity.pdbx_description
1 polymer ?
#
loop_
_entity_poly.entity_id
_entity_poly.type
_entity_poly.pdbx_seq_one_letter_code
_entity_poly.pdbx_strand_id
1 'polypeptide(L)'
;MLYLFLTFVVLLLLVTGSRGFTLLFGLGINVISIIALLILIADGFNVLVTTGIIAMVILVVAIYMNVDNPNTASTAFKTSLIIMVVILLITIPLEYWASAQGMAVENQDELEGFSLAAGISYPQLAISIIVINSLGVISETSVAITSGLNEIV
;
A
#
# COMPACT_ATOMS: atom_id res chain seq x y z
N MET A 1 -14.45 -1.06 -20.34
CA MET A 1 -13.88 -1.17 -18.98
C MET A 1 -14.76 -1.99 -18.04
N LEU A 2 -16.04 -1.66 -17.85
CA LEU A 2 -16.93 -2.43 -16.95
C LEU A 2 -17.06 -3.92 -17.34
N TYR A 3 -17.17 -4.22 -18.63
CA TYR A 3 -17.29 -5.59 -19.13
C TYR A 3 -16.06 -6.46 -18.81
N LEU A 4 -14.85 -5.88 -18.85
CA LEU A 4 -13.61 -6.59 -18.50
C LEU A 4 -13.57 -6.94 -17.01
N PHE A 5 -13.96 -5.98 -16.16
CA PHE A 5 -14.03 -6.20 -14.71
C PHE A 5 -15.03 -7.31 -14.37
N LEU A 6 -16.20 -7.28 -15.01
CA LEU A 6 -17.24 -8.29 -14.79
C LEU A 6 -16.77 -9.69 -15.23
N THR A 7 -16.12 -9.79 -16.38
CA THR A 7 -15.50 -11.05 -16.85
C THR A 7 -14.41 -11.53 -15.88
N PHE A 8 -13.56 -10.64 -15.39
CA PHE A 8 -12.52 -10.98 -14.40
C PHE A 8 -13.12 -11.55 -13.12
N VAL A 9 -14.14 -10.89 -12.55
CA VAL A 9 -14.81 -11.35 -11.33
C VAL A 9 -15.45 -12.73 -11.54
N VAL A 10 -16.14 -12.93 -12.68
CA VAL A 10 -16.77 -14.23 -12.99
C VAL A 10 -15.73 -15.33 -13.12
N LEU A 11 -14.66 -15.11 -13.89
CA LEU A 11 -13.61 -16.11 -14.08
C LEU A 11 -12.89 -16.43 -12.76
N LEU A 12 -12.61 -15.41 -11.94
CA LEU A 12 -11.97 -15.59 -10.64
C LEU A 12 -12.83 -16.45 -9.70
N LEU A 13 -14.14 -16.19 -9.64
CA LEU A 13 -15.05 -17.00 -8.81
C LEU A 13 -15.19 -18.43 -9.34
N LEU A 14 -15.16 -18.63 -10.66
CA LEU A 14 -15.24 -19.97 -11.26
C LEU A 14 -13.96 -20.80 -11.02
N VAL A 15 -12.78 -20.19 -11.14
CA VAL A 15 -11.49 -20.90 -11.01
C VAL A 15 -11.11 -21.10 -9.55
N THR A 16 -11.30 -20.07 -8.71
CA THR A 16 -10.83 -20.05 -7.32
C THR A 16 -11.92 -20.47 -6.32
N GLY A 17 -13.16 -20.65 -6.76
CA GLY A 17 -14.27 -21.07 -5.92
C GLY A 17 -14.56 -20.10 -4.77
N SER A 18 -14.79 -20.63 -3.57
CA SER A 18 -15.07 -19.81 -2.36
C SER A 18 -13.91 -18.88 -1.99
N ARG A 19 -12.67 -19.26 -2.32
CA ARG A 19 -11.48 -18.44 -2.08
C ARG A 19 -11.45 -17.18 -2.95
N GLY A 20 -12.15 -17.17 -4.08
CA GLY A 20 -12.28 -15.97 -4.92
C GLY A 20 -12.94 -14.80 -4.18
N PHE A 21 -13.91 -15.08 -3.30
CA PHE A 21 -14.51 -14.06 -2.45
C PHE A 21 -13.51 -13.48 -1.46
N THR A 22 -12.71 -14.32 -0.80
CA THR A 22 -11.67 -13.86 0.13
C THR A 22 -10.68 -12.91 -0.54
N LEU A 23 -10.28 -13.21 -1.79
CA LEU A 23 -9.38 -12.34 -2.57
C LEU A 23 -10.02 -10.98 -2.88
N LEU A 24 -11.29 -10.97 -3.31
CA LEU A 24 -12.02 -9.74 -3.60
C LEU A 24 -12.25 -8.90 -2.33
N PHE A 25 -12.57 -9.54 -1.21
CA PHE A 25 -12.72 -8.85 0.08
C PHE A 25 -11.39 -8.29 0.57
N GLY A 26 -10.27 -9.03 0.45
CA GLY A 26 -8.94 -8.52 0.79
C GLY A 26 -8.56 -7.30 -0.03
N LEU A 27 -8.83 -7.32 -1.35
CA LEU A 27 -8.67 -6.16 -2.21
C LEU A 27 -9.53 -4.97 -1.74
N GLY A 28 -10.80 -5.22 -1.42
CA GLY A 28 -11.72 -4.20 -0.92
C GLY A 28 -11.25 -3.57 0.40
N ILE A 29 -10.77 -4.38 1.35
CA ILE A 29 -10.23 -3.90 2.63
C ILE A 29 -8.98 -3.05 2.40
N ASN A 30 -8.09 -3.42 1.47
CA ASN A 30 -6.92 -2.60 1.12
C ASN A 30 -7.33 -1.24 0.52
N VAL A 31 -8.32 -1.21 -0.37
CA VAL A 31 -8.86 0.05 -0.91
C VAL A 31 -9.44 0.93 0.21
N ILE A 32 -10.24 0.34 1.10
CA ILE A 32 -10.80 1.04 2.26
C ILE A 32 -9.67 1.55 3.17
N SER A 33 -8.59 0.80 3.33
CA SER A 33 -7.45 1.18 4.16
C SER A 33 -6.73 2.40 3.59
N ILE A 34 -6.58 2.49 2.26
CA ILE A 34 -6.04 3.68 1.58
C ILE A 34 -6.98 4.89 1.77
N ILE A 35 -8.30 4.69 1.66
CA ILE A 35 -9.28 5.76 1.92
C ILE A 35 -9.19 6.22 3.38
N ALA A 36 -9.08 5.29 4.33
CA ALA A 36 -8.91 5.59 5.74
C ALA A 36 -7.61 6.37 6.01
N LEU A 37 -6.51 6.03 5.36
CA LEU A 37 -5.26 6.80 5.41
C LEU A 37 -5.48 8.25 5.00
N LEU A 38 -6.15 8.47 3.87
CA LEU A 38 -6.42 9.82 3.38
C LEU A 38 -7.29 10.63 4.34
N ILE A 39 -8.33 10.00 4.91
CA ILE A 39 -9.20 10.65 5.91
C ILE A 39 -8.43 11.01 7.18
N LEU A 40 -7.60 10.10 7.70
CA LEU A 40 -6.79 10.36 8.89
C LEU A 40 -5.76 11.45 8.66
N ILE A 41 -5.13 11.49 7.48
CA ILE A 41 -4.22 12.58 7.12
C ILE A 41 -4.99 13.91 7.04
N ALA A 42 -6.18 13.92 6.45
CA ALA A 42 -7.02 15.11 6.35
C ALA A 42 -7.51 15.63 7.72
N ASP A 43 -7.66 14.74 8.71
CA ASP A 43 -8.00 15.09 10.11
C ASP A 43 -6.80 15.61 10.90
N GLY A 44 -5.62 15.75 10.26
CA GLY A 44 -4.43 16.36 10.85
C GLY A 44 -3.49 15.40 11.59
N PHE A 45 -3.69 14.08 11.45
CA PHE A 45 -2.73 13.11 12.00
C PHE A 45 -1.38 13.18 11.27
N ASN A 46 -0.29 12.84 11.97
CA ASN A 46 1.05 12.83 11.39
C ASN A 46 1.13 11.86 10.19
N VAL A 47 1.49 12.39 9.03
CA VAL A 47 1.50 11.66 7.75
C VAL A 47 2.36 10.40 7.81
N LEU A 48 3.58 10.48 8.33
CA LEU A 48 4.53 9.36 8.38
C LEU A 48 4.05 8.25 9.32
N VAL A 49 3.60 8.62 10.52
CA VAL A 49 3.14 7.66 11.53
C VAL A 49 1.88 6.95 11.05
N THR A 50 0.89 7.70 10.56
CA THR A 50 -0.35 7.15 10.04
C THR A 50 -0.10 6.22 8.85
N THR A 51 0.82 6.60 7.96
CA THR A 51 1.23 5.75 6.83
C THR A 51 1.84 4.45 7.30
N GLY A 52 2.76 4.49 8.28
CA GLY A 52 3.36 3.26 8.81
C GLY A 52 2.32 2.30 9.39
N ILE A 53 1.34 2.82 10.13
CA ILE A 53 0.26 2.03 10.73
C ILE A 53 -0.64 1.43 9.64
N ILE A 54 -1.09 2.24 8.68
CA ILE A 54 -1.97 1.75 7.60
C ILE A 54 -1.22 0.79 6.67
N ALA A 55 0.06 1.05 6.39
CA ALA A 55 0.90 0.15 5.60
C ALA A 55 1.01 -1.23 6.26
N MET A 56 1.15 -1.29 7.58
CA MET A 56 1.12 -2.54 8.32
C MET A 56 -0.23 -3.26 8.15
N VAL A 57 -1.36 -2.55 8.27
CA VAL A 57 -2.69 -3.14 8.05
C VAL A 57 -2.83 -3.70 6.64
N ILE A 58 -2.41 -2.95 5.62
CA ILE A 58 -2.43 -3.38 4.22
C ILE A 58 -1.59 -4.64 4.03
N LEU A 59 -0.39 -4.71 4.62
CA LEU A 59 0.46 -5.90 4.55
C LEU A 59 -0.18 -7.12 5.24
N VAL A 60 -0.82 -6.94 6.40
CA VAL A 60 -1.52 -8.04 7.08
C VAL A 60 -2.62 -8.59 6.16
N VAL A 61 -3.45 -7.71 5.61
CA VAL A 61 -4.56 -8.10 4.74
C VAL A 61 -4.05 -8.75 3.44
N ALA A 62 -3.08 -8.12 2.78
CA ALA A 62 -2.53 -8.59 1.51
C ALA A 62 -1.88 -9.99 1.62
N ILE A 63 -1.24 -10.29 2.75
CA ILE A 63 -0.52 -11.56 2.94
C ILE A 63 -1.44 -12.62 3.55
N TYR A 64 -2.03 -12.36 4.71
CA TYR A 64 -2.76 -13.40 5.45
C TYR A 64 -4.10 -13.79 4.82
N MET A 65 -4.71 -12.92 4.00
CA MET A 65 -5.91 -13.32 3.24
C MET A 65 -5.58 -14.07 1.94
N ASN A 66 -4.32 -14.01 1.48
CA ASN A 66 -3.90 -14.58 0.21
C ASN A 66 -3.12 -15.90 0.36
N VAL A 67 -2.50 -16.14 1.51
CA VAL A 67 -1.65 -17.30 1.77
C VAL A 67 -2.31 -18.27 2.77
N ASP A 68 -2.47 -19.53 2.36
CA ASP A 68 -3.10 -20.55 3.20
C ASP A 68 -2.16 -21.10 4.28
N ASN A 69 -0.86 -21.22 3.98
CA ASN A 69 0.12 -21.75 4.92
C ASN A 69 0.52 -20.65 5.93
N PRO A 70 0.23 -20.83 7.24
CA PRO A 70 0.51 -19.80 8.25
C PRO A 70 2.01 -19.55 8.46
N ASN A 71 2.86 -20.54 8.24
CA ASN A 71 4.33 -20.39 8.36
C ASN A 71 4.87 -19.54 7.22
N THR A 72 4.38 -19.78 6.00
CA THR A 72 4.71 -18.97 4.81
C THR A 72 4.20 -17.55 4.98
N ALA A 73 2.96 -17.37 5.46
CA ALA A 73 2.37 -16.04 5.69
C ALA A 73 3.16 -15.23 6.73
N SER A 74 3.52 -15.85 7.86
CA SER A 74 4.27 -15.18 8.93
C SER A 74 5.67 -14.76 8.50
N THR A 75 6.36 -15.62 7.76
CA THR A 75 7.72 -15.34 7.27
C THR A 75 7.69 -14.27 6.16
N ALA A 76 6.72 -14.35 5.24
CA ALA A 76 6.50 -13.31 4.23
C ALA A 76 6.16 -11.96 4.87
N PHE A 77 5.28 -11.94 5.88
CA PHE A 77 4.90 -10.71 6.57
C PHE A 77 6.09 -10.05 7.29
N LYS A 78 6.89 -10.82 8.04
CA LYS A 78 8.11 -10.29 8.68
C LYS A 78 9.08 -9.71 7.67
N THR A 79 9.26 -10.40 6.53
CA THR A 79 10.13 -9.95 5.45
C THR A 79 9.62 -8.65 4.82
N SER A 80 8.34 -8.60 4.49
CA SER A 80 7.67 -7.41 3.95
C SER A 80 7.75 -6.22 4.90
N LEU A 81 7.56 -6.45 6.20
CA LEU A 81 7.64 -5.41 7.22
C LEU A 81 9.06 -4.80 7.30
N ILE A 82 10.09 -5.64 7.26
CA ILE A 82 11.48 -5.18 7.25
C ILE A 82 11.74 -4.34 5.99
N ILE A 83 11.32 -4.81 4.81
CA ILE A 83 11.50 -4.09 3.55
C ILE A 83 10.74 -2.75 3.56
N MET A 84 9.52 -2.72 4.09
CA MET A 84 8.75 -1.48 4.24
C MET A 84 9.50 -0.44 5.10
N VAL A 85 10.08 -0.86 6.22
CA VAL A 85 10.88 0.02 7.08
C VAL A 85 12.13 0.51 6.35
N VAL A 86 12.81 -0.37 5.60
CA VAL A 86 13.98 0.02 4.80
C VAL A 86 13.59 1.05 3.73
N ILE A 87 12.46 0.87 3.04
CA ILE A 87 11.95 1.85 2.07
C ILE A 87 11.68 3.19 2.76
N LEU A 88 10.95 3.20 3.89
CA LEU A 88 10.71 4.42 4.65
C LEU A 88 12.02 5.15 5.01
N LEU A 89 13.02 4.42 5.49
CA LEU A 89 14.32 4.99 5.87
C LEU A 89 15.12 5.52 4.68
N ILE A 90 14.99 4.92 3.50
CA ILE A 90 15.66 5.38 2.28
C ILE A 90 14.93 6.57 1.68
N THR A 91 13.59 6.57 1.67
CA THR A 91 12.80 7.61 1.01
C THR A 91 12.88 8.95 1.74
N ILE A 92 12.96 8.97 3.08
CA ILE A 92 13.08 10.21 3.87
C ILE A 92 14.28 11.09 3.44
N PRO A 93 15.54 10.61 3.46
CA PRO A 93 16.67 11.42 3.02
C PRO A 93 16.65 11.70 1.51
N LEU A 94 16.12 10.78 0.70
CA LEU A 94 16.01 10.98 -0.73
C LEU A 94 15.12 12.19 -1.06
N GLU A 95 13.95 12.27 -0.42
CA GLU A 95 13.00 13.38 -0.60
C GLU A 95 13.58 14.70 -0.10
N TYR A 96 14.30 14.67 1.03
CA TYR A 96 15.00 15.84 1.53
C TYR A 96 16.04 16.38 0.52
N TRP A 97 16.86 15.51 -0.07
CA TRP A 97 17.85 15.92 -1.08
C TRP A 97 17.24 16.30 -2.42
N ALA A 98 16.19 15.60 -2.84
CA ALA A 98 15.49 15.90 -4.07
C ALA A 98 14.84 17.29 -4.04
N SER A 99 14.50 17.81 -2.83
CA SER A 99 13.77 19.06 -2.67
C SER A 99 12.51 19.10 -3.55
N ALA A 100 11.90 17.93 -3.78
CA ALA A 100 10.71 17.77 -4.59
C ALA A 100 9.52 18.30 -3.78
N GLN A 101 9.31 19.62 -3.78
CA GLN A 101 8.20 20.27 -3.07
C GLN A 101 6.84 20.03 -3.73
N GLY A 102 6.68 18.91 -4.43
CA GLY A 102 5.43 18.47 -5.03
C GLY A 102 5.02 19.22 -6.29
N MET A 103 5.51 20.44 -6.57
CA MET A 103 5.07 21.21 -7.75
C MET A 103 6.12 22.14 -8.36
N ALA A 104 6.03 22.29 -9.69
CA ALA A 104 6.67 23.37 -10.45
C ALA A 104 5.92 24.70 -10.22
N VAL A 105 6.63 25.82 -10.36
CA VAL A 105 6.10 27.19 -10.18
C VAL A 105 4.86 27.44 -11.05
N GLU A 106 4.78 26.78 -12.22
CA GLU A 106 3.69 26.91 -13.19
C GLU A 106 2.35 26.33 -12.69
N ASN A 107 2.39 25.35 -11.78
CA ASN A 107 1.18 24.71 -11.23
C ASN A 107 0.77 25.32 -9.88
N GLN A 108 1.53 26.29 -9.34
CA GLN A 108 1.22 26.95 -8.07
C GLN A 108 -0.06 27.79 -8.16
N ASP A 109 -0.31 28.44 -9.30
CA ASP A 109 -1.51 29.25 -9.54
C ASP A 109 -2.80 28.40 -9.51
N GLU A 110 -2.75 27.14 -9.93
CA GLU A 110 -3.91 26.22 -9.88
C GLU A 110 -4.23 25.76 -8.44
N LEU A 111 -3.25 25.82 -7.53
CA LEU A 111 -3.43 25.48 -6.12
C LEU A 111 -3.82 26.67 -5.24
N GLU A 112 -3.71 27.92 -5.71
CA GLU A 112 -4.18 29.10 -4.96
C GLU A 112 -5.69 29.06 -4.70
N GLY A 113 -6.47 28.40 -5.57
CA GLY A 113 -7.90 28.19 -5.41
C GLY A 113 -8.28 27.05 -4.45
N PHE A 114 -7.32 26.21 -4.07
CA PHE A 114 -7.51 25.18 -3.06
C PHE A 114 -7.05 25.70 -1.70
N SER A 115 -7.75 25.28 -0.65
CA SER A 115 -7.30 25.54 0.70
C SER A 115 -5.99 24.79 0.95
N LEU A 116 -4.86 25.47 0.79
CA LEU A 116 -3.54 25.03 1.29
C LEU A 116 -3.56 24.84 2.83
N ALA A 117 -4.67 25.19 3.50
CA ALA A 117 -4.84 25.25 4.95
C ALA A 117 -4.92 23.88 5.65
N ALA A 118 -4.76 22.75 4.96
CA ALA A 118 -4.58 21.49 5.65
C ALA A 118 -3.24 21.45 6.44
N GLY A 119 -2.28 22.34 6.14
CA GLY A 119 -0.99 22.39 6.85
C GLY A 119 -0.14 21.13 6.65
N ILE A 120 -0.45 20.34 5.61
CA ILE A 120 0.18 19.05 5.34
C ILE A 120 1.47 19.26 4.54
N SER A 121 2.55 18.61 4.98
CA SER A 121 3.82 18.62 4.24
C SER A 121 3.72 17.78 2.96
N TYR A 122 3.81 18.43 1.79
CA TYR A 122 3.85 17.76 0.49
C TYR A 122 4.97 16.71 0.37
N PRO A 123 6.21 16.98 0.84
CA PRO A 123 7.25 15.94 0.88
C PRO A 123 6.84 14.71 1.70
N GLN A 124 6.16 14.90 2.83
CA GLN A 124 5.69 13.76 3.63
C GLN A 124 4.59 12.96 2.91
N LEU A 125 3.70 13.63 2.18
CA LEU A 125 2.72 12.96 1.32
C LEU A 125 3.39 12.18 0.20
N ALA A 126 4.44 12.73 -0.42
CA ALA A 126 5.22 12.03 -1.44
C ALA A 126 5.85 10.75 -0.88
N ILE A 127 6.46 10.82 0.32
CA ILE A 127 6.98 9.64 1.02
C ILE A 127 5.85 8.62 1.24
N SER A 128 4.68 9.05 1.70
CA SER A 128 3.54 8.15 1.91
C SER A 128 3.09 7.45 0.64
N ILE A 129 2.99 8.18 -0.46
CA ILE A 129 2.60 7.64 -1.76
C ILE A 129 3.63 6.60 -2.21
N ILE A 130 4.94 6.88 -2.09
CA ILE A 130 6.01 5.94 -2.46
C ILE A 130 5.87 4.65 -1.66
N VAL A 131 5.69 4.76 -0.33
CA VAL A 131 5.54 3.59 0.55
C VAL A 131 4.31 2.78 0.16
N ILE A 132 3.13 3.39 0.08
CA ILE A 132 1.88 2.69 -0.22
C ILE A 132 1.91 2.00 -1.59
N ASN A 133 2.44 2.67 -2.62
CA ASN A 133 2.55 2.07 -3.96
C ASN A 133 3.50 0.87 -4.00
N SER A 134 4.52 0.86 -3.14
CA SER A 134 5.48 -0.26 -3.07
C SER A 134 4.91 -1.50 -2.39
N LEU A 135 3.89 -1.38 -1.52
CA LEU A 135 3.39 -2.49 -0.69
C LEU A 135 2.89 -3.69 -1.49
N GLY A 136 2.22 -3.46 -2.61
CA GLY A 136 1.70 -4.54 -3.46
C GLY A 136 2.83 -5.45 -3.95
N VAL A 137 3.88 -4.84 -4.52
CA VAL A 137 5.06 -5.56 -5.03
C VAL A 137 5.83 -6.24 -3.90
N ILE A 138 5.98 -5.57 -2.76
CA ILE A 138 6.67 -6.13 -1.58
C ILE A 138 5.94 -7.38 -1.08
N SER A 139 4.62 -7.31 -0.94
CA SER A 139 3.78 -8.43 -0.47
C SER A 139 3.87 -9.60 -1.44
N GLU A 140 3.65 -9.38 -2.74
CA GLU A 140 3.66 -10.43 -3.75
C GLU A 140 5.03 -11.13 -3.84
N THR A 141 6.11 -10.34 -3.87
CA THR A 141 7.48 -10.88 -3.94
C THR A 141 7.84 -11.65 -2.67
N SER A 142 7.46 -11.15 -1.49
CA SER A 142 7.73 -11.83 -0.21
C SER A 142 7.01 -13.17 -0.12
N VAL A 143 5.76 -13.22 -0.58
CA VAL A 143 4.97 -14.47 -0.63
C VAL A 143 5.59 -15.45 -1.62
N ALA A 144 5.97 -15.00 -2.82
CA ALA A 144 6.57 -15.85 -3.83
C ALA A 144 7.88 -16.51 -3.36
N ILE A 145 8.80 -15.71 -2.78
CA ILE A 145 10.08 -16.21 -2.28
C ILE A 145 9.85 -17.18 -1.10
N THR A 146 9.00 -16.81 -0.15
CA THR A 146 8.76 -17.64 1.03
C THR A 146 8.05 -18.95 0.69
N SER A 147 7.09 -18.92 -0.25
CA SER A 147 6.41 -20.12 -0.73
C SER A 147 7.41 -21.07 -1.39
N GLY A 148 8.28 -20.55 -2.26
CA GLY A 148 9.33 -21.34 -2.90
C GLY A 148 10.30 -21.97 -1.90
N LEU A 149 10.69 -21.23 -0.84
CA LEU A 149 11.53 -21.78 0.22
C LEU A 149 10.81 -22.88 1.03
N ASN A 150 9.51 -22.72 1.29
CA ASN A 150 8.71 -23.70 2.02
C ASN A 150 8.48 -25.00 1.23
N GLU A 151 8.60 -24.99 -0.10
CA GLU A 151 8.49 -26.21 -0.92
C GLU A 151 9.78 -27.05 -0.93
N ILE A 152 10.91 -26.47 -0.53
CA ILE A 152 12.22 -27.12 -0.57
C ILE A 152 12.57 -27.82 0.77
N VAL A 153 11.95 -27.40 1.88
CA VAL A 153 12.18 -27.91 3.24
C VAL A 153 11.08 -28.88 3.65
#